data_AF-A0A833ZZG1-F1
#
_entry.id   AF-A0A833ZZG1-F1
#
_cell.length_a   1.000
_cell.length_b   1.000
_cell.length_c   1.000
_cell.angle_alpha   90.00
_cell.angle_beta   90.00
_cell.angle_gamma   90.00
#
_symmetry.space_group_name_H-M   'P 1'
#
loop_
_entity.id
_entity.type
_entity.pdbx_description
1 polymer ?
#
loop_
_entity_poly.entity_id
_entity_poly.type
_entity_poly.pdbx_seq_one_letter_code
_entity_poly.pdbx_strand_id
1 'polypeptide(L)'
;MPKFNKIPFYLQPHASSGAKTLKKDRLSASDMLQVRKVMEHVYEKIINLDNESQTTSSSNNEKPGEQEKEEDIAVLAEEKIELLCQDQVLDPNMDLRTVKHFIWKSGGDLTLHYRQKST
;
A
#
# COMPACT_ATOMS: atom_id res chain seq x y z
N MET A 1 7.50 -8.45 -25.82
CA MET A 1 7.52 -8.40 -24.34
C MET A 1 6.18 -7.87 -23.84
N PRO A 2 5.59 -8.45 -22.79
CA PRO A 2 4.40 -7.88 -22.14
C PRO A 2 4.73 -6.45 -21.68
N LYS A 3 3.87 -5.48 -22.03
CA LYS A 3 3.99 -4.11 -21.52
C LYS A 3 3.38 -4.09 -20.12
N PHE A 4 4.22 -3.95 -19.10
CA PHE A 4 3.74 -3.67 -17.75
C PHE A 4 3.19 -2.24 -17.73
N ASN A 5 1.86 -2.12 -17.76
CA ASN A 5 1.22 -0.83 -17.70
C ASN A 5 1.38 -0.29 -16.28
N LYS A 6 1.90 0.93 -16.14
CA LYS A 6 1.93 1.60 -14.85
C LYS A 6 0.63 2.36 -14.63
N ILE A 7 0.03 2.21 -13.45
CA ILE A 7 -1.11 3.01 -13.01
C ILE A 7 -0.60 4.12 -12.10
N PRO A 8 -0.85 5.40 -12.42
CA PRO A 8 -0.70 6.48 -11.46
C PRO A 8 -1.80 6.43 -10.41
N PHE A 9 -1.43 6.63 -9.15
CA PHE A 9 -2.38 6.70 -8.05
C PHE A 9 -1.91 7.66 -6.95
N TYR A 10 -2.84 8.17 -6.17
CA TYR A 10 -2.57 8.89 -4.93
C TYR A 10 -2.71 7.94 -3.74
N LEU A 11 -1.78 8.05 -2.80
CA LEU A 11 -1.85 7.36 -1.51
C LEU A 11 -1.88 8.41 -0.41
N GLN A 12 -2.93 8.39 0.41
CA GLN A 12 -3.12 9.41 1.45
C GLN A 12 -3.82 8.82 2.69
N PRO A 13 -3.66 9.43 3.87
CA PRO A 13 -4.36 8.96 5.07
C PRO A 13 -5.88 9.12 4.90
N HIS A 14 -6.65 8.15 5.38
CA HIS A 14 -8.10 8.26 5.51
C HIS A 14 -8.45 9.30 6.58
N ALA A 15 -9.56 10.02 6.42
CA ALA A 15 -9.98 11.06 7.36
C ALA A 15 -10.15 10.57 8.81
N SER A 16 -10.51 9.29 8.98
CA SER A 16 -10.64 8.66 10.31
C SER A 16 -9.31 8.32 10.99
N SER A 17 -8.18 8.38 10.27
CA SER A 17 -6.87 7.97 10.78
C SER A 17 -6.31 8.96 11.81
N GLY A 18 -6.84 10.19 11.89
CA GLY A 18 -6.30 11.25 12.76
C GLY A 18 -4.87 11.71 12.41
N ALA A 19 -4.20 11.01 11.50
CA ALA A 19 -2.87 11.31 11.00
C ALA A 19 -2.86 12.68 10.32
N LYS A 20 -2.15 13.63 10.93
CA LYS A 20 -1.95 14.98 10.37
C LYS A 20 -1.06 14.88 9.14
N THR A 21 -1.70 14.89 7.97
CA THR A 21 -1.10 15.31 6.70
C THR A 21 0.27 14.68 6.39
N LEU A 22 0.32 13.36 6.21
CA LEU A 22 1.37 12.84 5.33
C LEU A 22 1.06 13.34 3.91
N LYS A 23 2.09 13.81 3.19
CA LYS A 23 1.95 14.38 1.84
C LYS A 23 1.08 13.47 0.98
N LYS A 24 0.14 14.07 0.25
CA LYS A 24 -0.57 13.40 -0.84
C LYS A 24 0.44 13.06 -1.93
N ASP A 25 1.02 11.88 -1.85
CA ASP A 25 2.02 11.42 -2.80
C ASP A 25 1.34 10.82 -4.02
N ARG A 26 1.69 11.35 -5.20
CA ARG A 26 1.31 10.77 -6.49
C ARG A 26 2.34 9.72 -6.86
N LEU A 27 1.99 8.46 -6.67
CA LEU A 27 2.81 7.30 -6.95
C LEU A 27 2.45 6.70 -8.32
N SER A 28 3.29 5.79 -8.80
CA SER A 28 3.01 4.99 -10.00
C SER A 28 3.58 3.59 -9.83
N ALA A 29 2.76 2.58 -10.07
CA ALA A 29 3.15 1.17 -9.91
C ALA A 29 2.60 0.33 -11.05
N SER A 30 3.07 -0.93 -11.15
CA SER A 30 2.50 -1.92 -12.07
C SER A 30 0.99 -2.07 -11.82
N ASP A 31 0.21 -2.21 -12.89
CA ASP A 31 -1.23 -2.43 -12.80
C ASP A 31 -1.58 -3.77 -12.14
N MET A 32 -0.68 -4.75 -12.21
CA MET A 32 -0.77 -6.03 -11.51
C MET A 32 -0.21 -5.99 -10.06
N LEU A 33 0.20 -4.82 -9.56
CA LEU A 33 0.63 -4.71 -8.16
C LEU A 33 -0.56 -5.03 -7.24
N GLN A 34 -0.38 -5.98 -6.32
CA GLN A 34 -1.40 -6.35 -5.36
C GLN A 34 -1.59 -5.30 -4.28
N VAL A 35 -2.82 -5.19 -3.80
CA VAL A 35 -3.21 -4.34 -2.67
C VAL A 35 -2.39 -4.69 -1.42
N ARG A 36 -2.14 -5.99 -1.16
CA ARG A 36 -1.28 -6.44 -0.06
C ARG A 36 0.11 -5.77 -0.06
N LYS A 37 0.77 -5.69 -1.22
CA LYS A 37 2.09 -5.02 -1.34
C LYS A 37 2.02 -3.52 -1.08
N VAL A 38 0.87 -2.88 -1.33
CA VAL A 38 0.65 -1.47 -0.95
C VAL A 38 0.42 -1.34 0.56
N MET A 39 -0.26 -2.29 1.19
CA MET A 39 -0.42 -2.34 2.66
C MET A 39 0.92 -2.48 3.37
N GLU A 40 1.76 -3.41 2.91
CA GLU A 40 3.14 -3.59 3.41
C GLU A 40 3.92 -2.27 3.34
N HIS A 41 3.86 -1.59 2.18
CA HIS A 41 4.52 -0.30 1.99
C HIS A 41 4.07 0.76 3.00
N VAL A 42 2.76 0.84 3.26
CA VAL A 42 2.18 1.76 4.24
C VAL A 42 2.66 1.39 5.64
N TYR A 43 2.61 0.12 6.00
CA TYR A 43 3.02 -0.37 7.32
C TYR A 43 4.49 -0.03 7.62
N GLU A 44 5.39 -0.35 6.69
CA GLU A 44 6.83 -0.10 6.85
C GLU A 44 7.16 1.39 6.88
N LYS A 45 6.68 2.16 5.89
CA LYS A 45 7.13 3.56 5.73
C LYS A 45 6.37 4.57 6.56
N ILE A 46 5.13 4.27 6.92
CA ILE A 46 4.24 5.27 7.52
C ILE A 46 4.00 4.99 9.00
N ILE A 47 4.09 3.72 9.44
CA ILE A 47 3.81 3.35 10.83
C ILE A 47 5.07 2.87 11.55
N ASN A 48 5.90 2.02 10.92
CA ASN A 48 7.15 1.59 11.55
C ASN A 48 8.22 2.69 11.59
N LEU A 49 8.16 3.68 10.68
CA LEU A 49 9.10 4.81 10.67
C LEU A 49 8.97 5.74 11.89
N ASP A 50 7.78 5.79 12.53
CA ASP A 50 7.58 6.54 13.77
C ASP A 50 8.21 5.80 14.99
N ASN A 51 8.46 4.50 14.86
CA ASN A 51 8.95 3.64 15.94
C ASN A 51 10.47 3.43 15.91
N GLU A 52 11.12 3.51 14.74
CA GLU A 52 12.56 3.31 14.61
C GLU A 52 13.17 4.36 13.66
N SER A 53 13.65 5.46 14.22
CA SER A 53 14.55 6.38 13.53
C SER A 53 15.90 5.69 13.29
N GLN A 54 16.04 4.96 12.18
CA GLN A 54 17.28 4.71 11.40
C GLN A 54 17.15 3.41 10.59
N THR A 55 16.98 3.52 9.28
CA THR A 55 18.04 3.20 8.31
C THR A 55 17.45 3.22 6.90
N THR A 56 18.25 3.79 6.02
CA THR A 56 17.95 4.11 4.65
C THR A 56 17.82 2.89 3.76
N SER A 57 17.11 3.13 2.65
CA SER A 57 17.35 2.58 1.31
C SER A 57 16.93 1.13 1.03
N SER A 58 15.99 1.02 0.10
CA SER A 58 15.86 -0.09 -0.84
C SER A 58 17.21 -0.70 -1.20
N SER A 59 17.37 -2.01 -1.06
CA SER A 59 18.26 -2.82 -1.90
C SER A 59 17.96 -4.30 -1.71
N ASN A 60 17.77 -4.98 -2.83
CA ASN A 60 17.94 -6.42 -2.98
C ASN A 60 19.08 -6.95 -2.11
N ASN A 61 18.81 -7.95 -1.28
CA ASN A 61 19.81 -8.97 -1.00
C ASN A 61 19.10 -10.30 -0.77
N GLU A 62 19.59 -11.33 -1.43
CA GLU A 62 19.00 -12.66 -1.43
C GLU A 62 19.76 -13.48 -0.37
N LYS A 63 19.23 -13.57 0.86
CA LYS A 63 19.65 -14.59 1.84
C LYS A 63 18.49 -15.52 2.25
N PRO A 64 18.76 -16.80 2.55
CA PRO A 64 17.71 -17.82 2.76
C PRO A 64 16.89 -17.67 4.06
N GLY A 65 17.04 -16.58 4.82
CA GLY A 65 16.32 -16.33 6.08
C GLY A 65 15.45 -15.07 6.08
N GLU A 66 15.31 -14.39 4.93
CA GLU A 66 14.52 -13.16 4.81
C GLU A 66 13.06 -13.42 4.39
N GLN A 67 12.76 -14.58 3.80
CA GLN A 67 11.42 -14.93 3.32
C GLN A 67 10.40 -15.09 4.46
N GLU A 68 10.78 -15.73 5.57
CA GLU A 68 9.91 -15.87 6.76
C GLU A 68 9.54 -14.48 7.33
N LYS A 69 10.52 -13.58 7.39
CA LYS A 69 10.32 -12.22 7.89
C LYS A 69 9.46 -11.37 6.95
N GLU A 70 9.58 -11.55 5.63
CA GLU A 70 8.75 -10.84 4.65
C GLU A 70 7.28 -11.29 4.73
N GLU A 71 7.03 -12.60 4.87
CA GLU A 71 5.69 -13.12 5.08
C GLU A 71 5.09 -12.64 6.41
N ASP A 72 5.86 -12.63 7.50
CA ASP A 72 5.44 -12.07 8.79
C ASP A 72 5.06 -10.58 8.68
N ILE A 73 5.84 -9.79 7.95
CA ILE A 73 5.53 -8.36 7.72
C ILE A 73 4.25 -8.20 6.90
N ALA A 74 4.05 -9.02 5.87
CA ALA A 74 2.85 -8.97 5.05
C ALA A 74 1.59 -9.31 5.87
N VAL A 75 1.66 -10.32 6.72
CA VAL A 75 0.57 -10.70 7.64
C VAL A 75 0.30 -9.58 8.64
N LEU A 76 1.33 -9.00 9.26
CA LEU A 76 1.19 -7.89 10.21
C LEU A 76 0.61 -6.63 9.56
N ALA A 77 1.05 -6.31 8.34
CA ALA A 77 0.52 -5.19 7.58
C ALA A 77 -0.95 -5.41 7.24
N GLU A 78 -1.32 -6.61 6.81
CA GLU A 78 -2.72 -6.97 6.56
C GLU A 78 -3.56 -6.93 7.84
N GLU A 79 -3.03 -7.32 9.00
CA GLU A 79 -3.74 -7.27 10.27
C GLU A 79 -3.91 -5.85 10.82
N LYS A 80 -2.93 -4.97 10.58
CA LYS A 80 -2.91 -3.61 11.14
C LYS A 80 -3.43 -2.54 10.21
N ILE A 81 -3.40 -2.77 8.90
CA ILE A 81 -3.71 -1.77 7.87
C ILE A 81 -4.85 -2.23 6.99
N GLU A 82 -5.72 -1.29 6.69
CA GLU A 82 -6.69 -1.42 5.62
C GLU A 82 -6.50 -0.31 4.59
N LEU A 83 -6.68 -0.68 3.33
CA LEU A 83 -6.72 0.25 2.21
C LEU A 83 -8.17 0.41 1.76
N LEU A 84 -8.53 1.65 1.44
CA LEU A 84 -9.85 2.02 0.98
C LEU A 84 -9.77 2.75 -0.35
N CYS A 85 -10.75 2.52 -1.21
CA CYS A 85 -11.00 3.33 -2.39
C CYS A 85 -12.49 3.70 -2.41
N GLN A 86 -12.81 4.99 -2.47
CA GLN A 86 -14.19 5.49 -2.33
C GLN A 86 -14.90 4.94 -1.09
N ASP A 87 -14.24 5.01 0.06
CA ASP A 87 -14.71 4.49 1.37
C ASP A 87 -15.02 2.98 1.41
N GLN A 88 -14.71 2.23 0.35
CA GLN A 88 -14.79 0.77 0.31
C GLN A 88 -13.44 0.16 0.66
N VAL A 89 -13.43 -0.75 1.64
CA VAL A 89 -12.25 -1.56 2.00
C VAL A 89 -11.89 -2.51 0.86
N LEU A 90 -10.61 -2.55 0.52
CA LEU A 90 -10.06 -3.36 -0.57
C LEU A 90 -9.64 -4.74 -0.08
N ASP A 91 -9.86 -5.77 -0.91
CA ASP A 91 -9.33 -7.12 -0.68
C ASP A 91 -7.81 -7.13 -0.95
N PRO A 92 -6.97 -7.64 -0.02
CA PRO A 92 -5.52 -7.75 -0.19
C PRO A 92 -5.07 -8.48 -1.47
N ASN A 93 -5.88 -9.40 -1.98
CA ASN A 93 -5.60 -10.20 -3.16
C ASN A 93 -5.92 -9.48 -4.48
N MET A 94 -6.63 -8.35 -4.44
CA MET A 94 -6.89 -7.53 -5.64
C MET A 94 -5.61 -6.87 -6.14
N ASP A 95 -5.55 -6.61 -7.44
CA ASP A 95 -4.52 -5.75 -8.04
C ASP A 95 -5.04 -4.33 -8.34
N LEU A 96 -4.12 -3.38 -8.57
CA LEU A 96 -4.47 -1.99 -8.85
C LEU A 96 -5.35 -1.83 -10.10
N ARG A 97 -5.19 -2.72 -11.09
CA ARG A 97 -6.04 -2.76 -12.28
C ARG A 97 -7.49 -3.04 -11.87
N THR A 98 -7.72 -4.06 -11.06
CA THR A 98 -9.04 -4.47 -10.57
C THR A 98 -9.67 -3.35 -9.77
N VAL A 99 -8.93 -2.76 -8.82
CA VAL A 99 -9.42 -1.62 -8.03
C VAL A 99 -9.80 -0.44 -8.93
N LYS A 100 -8.96 -0.10 -9.92
CA LYS A 100 -9.24 1.01 -10.84
C LYS A 100 -10.51 0.78 -11.68
N HIS A 101 -10.69 -0.43 -12.22
CA HIS A 101 -11.80 -0.72 -13.13
C HIS A 101 -13.12 -0.98 -12.40
N PHE A 102 -13.09 -1.68 -11.26
CA PHE A 102 -14.31 -2.13 -10.58
C PHE A 102 -14.74 -1.23 -9.42
N ILE A 103 -13.79 -0.59 -8.74
CA ILE A 103 -14.07 0.21 -7.55
C ILE A 103 -14.01 1.70 -7.88
N TRP A 104 -12.88 2.21 -8.38
CA TRP A 104 -12.70 3.63 -8.67
C TRP A 104 -13.63 4.15 -9.78
N LYS A 105 -13.70 3.45 -10.92
CA LYS A 105 -14.63 3.76 -12.04
C LYS A 105 -14.61 5.22 -12.53
N SER A 106 -13.51 5.94 -12.31
CA SER A 106 -13.35 7.33 -12.72
C SER A 106 -12.16 7.49 -13.68
N GLY A 107 -12.27 8.48 -14.58
CA GLY A 107 -11.28 8.75 -15.64
C GLY A 107 -9.97 9.36 -15.15
N GLY A 108 -9.86 9.68 -13.86
CA GLY A 108 -8.65 10.24 -13.25
C GLY A 108 -7.69 9.18 -12.67
N ASP A 109 -6.67 9.68 -11.99
CA ASP A 109 -5.74 8.85 -11.22
C ASP A 109 -6.48 8.16 -10.07
N LEU A 110 -6.14 6.89 -9.83
CA LEU A 110 -6.70 6.12 -8.74
C LEU A 110 -6.36 6.80 -7.40
N THR A 111 -7.30 6.84 -6.46
CA THR A 111 -7.03 7.36 -5.11
C THR A 111 -7.24 6.26 -4.08
N LEU A 112 -6.20 5.97 -3.32
CA LEU A 112 -6.18 5.01 -2.22
C LEU A 112 -6.04 5.77 -0.90
N HIS A 113 -6.84 5.37 0.07
CA HIS A 113 -6.76 5.85 1.44
C HIS A 113 -6.26 4.73 2.33
N TYR A 114 -5.36 5.03 3.26
CA TYR A 114 -4.93 4.06 4.27
C TYR A 114 -5.37 4.50 5.67
N ARG A 115 -5.66 3.53 6.53
CA ARG A 115 -5.82 3.74 7.98
C ARG A 115 -5.39 2.51 8.75
N GLN A 116 -5.12 2.72 10.04
CA GLN A 116 -4.98 1.62 10.98
C GLN A 116 -6.35 0.99 11.22
N LYS A 117 -6.40 -0.34 11.25
CA LYS A 117 -7.58 -1.07 11.70
C LYS A 117 -7.77 -0.78 13.19
N SER A 118 -8.97 -0.38 13.59
CA SER A 118 -9.32 -0.32 15.00
C SER A 118 -9.55 -1.75 15.49
N THR A 119 -8.62 -2.27 16.29
CA THR A 119 -8.84 -3.49 17.11
C THR A 119 -9.93 -3.25 18.13
#